data_AF-A0A6B2DF73-F1
#
_entry.id   AF-A0A6B2DF73-F1
#
_cell.length_a   1.000
_cell.length_b   1.000
_cell.length_c   1.000
_cell.angle_alpha   90.00
_cell.angle_beta   90.00
_cell.angle_gamma   90.00
#
_symmetry.space_group_name_H-M   'P 1'
#
loop_
_entity.id
_entity.type
_entity.pdbx_description
1 polymer ?
#
loop_
_entity_poly.entity_id
_entity_poly.type
_entity_poly.pdbx_seq_one_letter_code
_entity_poly.pdbx_strand_id
1 'polypeptide(L)' 'VHGADDPIHPVAHAHALAAAIPGAALRILERAGHELSEVDWPELVPALVRHTSGPEGRLPRATTPL' A
#
# COMPACT_ATOMS: atom_id res chain seq x y z
N VAL A 1 1.77 0.99 -0.09
CA VAL A 1 2.73 1.79 -0.88
C VAL A 1 3.49 2.65 0.10
N HIS A 2 4.79 2.84 -0.05
CA HIS A 2 5.63 3.59 0.89
C HIS A 2 6.71 4.36 0.15
N GLY A 3 7.00 5.59 0.57
CA GLY A 3 8.10 6.38 0.00
C GLY A 3 9.44 5.96 0.60
N ALA A 4 10.43 5.69 -0.25
CA ALA A 4 11.77 5.29 0.19
C ALA A 4 12.46 6.37 1.03
N ASP A 5 12.16 7.63 0.75
CA ASP A 5 12.76 8.82 1.35
C ASP A 5 11.84 9.46 2.41
N ASP A 6 10.81 8.75 2.91
CA ASP A 6 9.94 9.25 3.99
C ASP A 6 10.79 9.51 5.26
N PRO A 7 10.93 10.78 5.70
CA PRO A 7 11.74 11.13 6.87
C PRO A 7 11.02 10.85 8.20
N ILE A 8 9.71 10.59 8.17
CA ILE A 8 8.86 10.37 9.35
C ILE A 8 8.71 8.87 9.61
N HIS A 9 8.52 8.07 8.56
CA HIS A 9 8.33 6.64 8.65
C HIS A 9 9.39 5.89 7.82
N PRO A 10 10.47 5.41 8.44
CA PRO A 10 11.50 4.67 7.73
C PRO A 10 10.94 3.41 7.03
N VAL A 11 11.58 2.99 5.92
CA VAL A 11 11.16 1.83 5.10
C VAL A 11 10.99 0.54 5.92
N ALA A 12 11.73 0.37 7.03
CA ALA A 12 11.56 -0.75 7.95
C ALA A 12 10.12 -0.86 8.50
N HIS A 13 9.42 0.26 8.72
CA HIS A 13 8.02 0.25 9.16
C HIS A 13 7.10 -0.31 8.07
N ALA A 14 7.37 -0.03 6.80
CA ALA A 14 6.59 -0.54 5.68
C ALA A 14 6.73 -2.07 5.57
N HIS A 15 7.94 -2.59 5.74
CA HIS A 15 8.18 -4.03 5.80
C HIS A 15 7.48 -4.68 6.99
N ALA A 16 7.57 -4.08 8.18
CA ALA A 16 6.89 -4.59 9.37
C ALA A 16 5.36 -4.64 9.17
N LEU A 17 4.77 -3.57 8.61
CA LEU A 17 3.34 -3.51 8.33
C LEU A 17 2.90 -4.56 7.31
N ALA A 18 3.65 -4.73 6.22
CA ALA A 18 3.34 -5.73 5.21
C ALA A 18 3.42 -7.16 5.76
N ALA A 19 4.40 -7.46 6.60
CA ALA A 19 4.53 -8.76 7.26
C ALA A 19 3.37 -9.05 8.22
N ALA A 20 2.78 -8.02 8.83
CA ALA A 20 1.67 -8.14 9.77
C ALA A 20 0.30 -8.36 9.11
N ILE A 21 0.15 -8.13 7.81
CA ILE A 21 -1.13 -8.22 7.11
C ILE A 21 -1.08 -9.38 6.09
N PRO A 22 -1.77 -10.51 6.35
CA PRO A 22 -1.83 -11.62 5.39
C PRO A 22 -2.36 -11.17 4.02
N GLY A 23 -1.63 -11.53 2.97
CA GLY A 23 -1.99 -11.17 1.60
C GLY A 23 -1.69 -9.71 1.21
N ALA A 24 -1.06 -8.91 2.07
CA ALA A 24 -0.61 -7.58 1.70
C ALA A 24 0.51 -7.63 0.65
N ALA A 25 0.46 -6.68 -0.29
CA ALA A 25 1.54 -6.42 -1.23
C ALA A 25 2.21 -5.09 -0.88
N LEU A 26 3.52 -5.13 -0.66
CA LEU A 26 4.32 -3.92 -0.43
C LEU A 26 4.89 -3.39 -1.75
N ARG A 27 4.76 -2.08 -1.95
CA ARG A 27 5.42 -1.34 -3.02
C ARG A 27 6.17 -0.18 -2.40
N ILE A 28 7.49 -0.13 -2.62
CA ILE A 28 8.33 1.00 -2.26
C ILE A 28 8.49 1.88 -3.51
N LEU A 29 8.31 3.18 -3.34
CA LEU A 29 8.51 4.18 -4.39
C LEU A 29 9.84 4.87 -4.14
N GLU A 30 10.78 4.69 -5.07
CA GLU A 30 12.09 5.32 -5.00
C GLU A 30 11.95 6.84 -5.05
N ARG A 31 12.72 7.54 -4.23
CA ARG A 31 12.76 9.02 -4.16
C ARG A 31 11.48 9.71 -3.67
N ALA A 32 10.42 8.94 -3.36
CA ALA A 32 9.19 9.48 -2.78
C ALA A 32 9.37 9.68 -1.27
N GLY A 33 8.91 10.84 -0.78
CA GLY A 33 8.96 11.20 0.64
C GLY A 33 7.74 10.73 1.42
N HIS A 34 7.42 11.46 2.49
CA HIS A 34 6.23 11.20 3.30
C HIS A 34 4.93 11.41 2.52
N GLU A 35 4.88 12.48 1.73
CA GLU A 35 3.77 12.79 0.86
C GLU A 35 4.03 12.21 -0.54
N LEU A 36 3.01 11.56 -1.10
CA LEU A 36 3.04 11.12 -2.49
C LEU A 36 2.48 12.24 -3.38
N SER A 37 3.25 12.63 -4.38
CA SER A 37 2.95 13.76 -5.26
C SER A 37 2.62 13.29 -6.68
N GLU A 38 2.30 14.22 -7.57
CA GLU A 38 1.91 13.90 -8.96
C GLU A 38 3.01 13.16 -9.74
N VAL A 39 4.28 13.37 -9.40
CA VAL A 39 5.40 12.64 -10.03
C VAL A 39 5.37 11.14 -9.72
N ASP A 40 4.70 10.72 -8.64
CA ASP A 40 4.58 9.32 -8.24
C ASP A 40 3.38 8.63 -8.92
N TRP A 41 2.44 9.40 -9.46
CA TRP A 41 1.19 8.87 -10.04
C TRP A 41 1.39 7.86 -11.17
N PRO A 42 2.36 8.01 -12.10
CA PRO A 42 2.61 7.01 -13.14
C PRO A 42 2.87 5.60 -12.59
N GLU A 43 3.43 5.49 -11.38
CA GLU A 43 3.66 4.21 -10.71
C GLU A 43 2.54 3.84 -9.74
N LEU A 44 2.06 4.81 -8.96
CA LEU A 44 1.05 4.62 -7.92
C LEU A 44 -0.33 4.26 -8.48
N VAL A 45 -0.82 5.00 -9.48
CA VAL A 45 -2.20 4.85 -9.99
C VAL A 45 -2.43 3.46 -10.60
N PRO A 46 -1.56 2.93 -11.48
CA PRO A 46 -1.75 1.57 -12.00
C PRO A 46 -1.70 0.50 -10.90
N ALA A 47 -0.86 0.68 -9.87
CA ALA A 47 -0.76 -0.24 -8.75
C ALA A 47 -2.06 -0.25 -7.91
N LEU A 48 -2.66 0.92 -7.67
CA LEU A 48 -3.95 1.06 -7.00
C LEU A 48 -5.08 0.43 -7.82
N VAL A 49 -5.16 0.73 -9.12
CA VAL A 49 -6.17 0.15 -10.02
C VAL A 49 -6.07 -1.37 -10.00
N ARG A 50 -4.87 -1.95 -10.15
CA ARG A 50 -4.69 -3.40 -10.07
C ARG A 50 -5.14 -3.97 -8.72
N HIS A 51 -4.83 -3.30 -7.62
CA HIS A 51 -5.21 -3.74 -6.28
C HIS A 51 -6.73 -3.74 -6.08
N THR A 52 -7.46 -2.84 -6.74
CA THR A 52 -8.91 -2.68 -6.56
C THR A 52 -9.76 -3.37 -7.63
N SER A 53 -9.15 -3.95 -8.67
CA SER A 53 -9.87 -4.46 -9.85
C SER A 53 -10.25 -5.97 -9.83
N GLY A 54 -10.43 -6.64 -8.69
CA GLY A 54 -11.01 -8.02 -8.68
C GLY A 54 -11.64 -8.46 -7.35
N PRO A 55 -12.47 -9.55 -7.30
CA PRO A 55 -13.16 -10.27 -8.38
C PRO A 55 -14.55 -9.70 -8.78
N GLU A 56 -15.22 -8.87 -7.98
CA GLU A 56 -16.31 -7.96 -8.40
C GLU A 56 -16.35 -6.75 -7.44
N GLY A 57 -15.20 -6.16 -7.08
CA GLY A 57 -15.11 -5.13 -6.03
C GLY A 57 -15.81 -5.53 -4.71
N ARG A 58 -15.43 -6.63 -4.05
CA ARG A 58 -16.23 -7.19 -2.93
C ARG A 58 -15.40 -8.06 -1.97
N LEU A 59 -15.79 -8.35 -0.70
CA LEU A 59 -17.13 -8.36 -0.04
C LEU A 59 -17.00 -8.33 1.51
N PRO A 60 -18.09 -8.35 2.33
CA PRO A 60 -18.16 -7.75 3.65
C PRO A 60 -17.34 -8.52 4.71
N ARG A 61 -17.00 -7.80 5.78
CA ARG A 61 -16.33 -8.34 6.97
C ARG A 61 -17.06 -9.57 7.48
N ALA A 62 -16.29 -10.63 7.76
CA ALA A 62 -16.76 -11.69 8.61
C ALA A 62 -17.15 -11.09 9.97
N THR A 63 -18.43 -11.15 10.30
CA THR A 63 -18.92 -11.03 11.67
C THR A 63 -18.32 -12.18 12.46
N THR A 64 -17.45 -11.87 13.42
CA THR A 64 -17.14 -12.79 14.52
C THR A 64 -18.34 -12.82 15.45
N PRO A 65 -19.07 -13.94 15.64
CA PRO A 65 -19.94 -14.07 16.80
C PRO A 65 -19.06 -14.25 18.03
N LEU A 66 -19.42 -13.55 19.11
CA LEU A 66 -18.92 -13.78 20.47
C LEU A 66 -19.29 -15.18 20.97
#